data_AF-A0A7C9DLQ2-F1
#
_entry.id   AF-A0A7C9DLQ2-F1
#
_cell.length_a   1.000
_cell.length_b   1.000
_cell.length_c   1.000
_cell.angle_alpha   90.00
_cell.angle_beta   90.00
_cell.angle_gamma   90.00
#
_symmetry.space_group_name_H-M   'P 1'
#
loop_
_entity.id
_entity.type
_entity.pdbx_description
1 polymer ?
#
loop_
_entity_poly.entity_id
_entity_poly.type
_entity_poly.pdbx_seq_one_letter_code
_entity_poly.pdbx_strand_id
1 'polypeptide(L)'
;CGHPHFRQQRQGAASHLAVTMGRMHSKGKGISASAPPYKRTPPSWLKISSQDVEENICKFAKKGLKPSQIGVILRDSHGIAQVKSVTGNKILRILGNTVRV
;
A
#
# COMPACT_ATOMS: atom_id res chain seq x y z
N CYS A 1 22.96 17.46 -42.62
CA CYS A 1 23.23 16.05 -42.24
C CYS A 1 23.79 16.08 -40.81
N GLY A 2 22.90 16.30 -39.83
CA GLY A 2 23.26 16.86 -38.52
C GLY A 2 23.47 15.81 -37.44
N HIS A 3 24.57 15.96 -36.70
CA HIS A 3 24.95 15.24 -35.49
C HIS A 3 23.81 15.08 -34.47
N PRO A 4 23.60 13.90 -33.85
CA PRO A 4 22.81 13.79 -32.64
C PRO A 4 23.63 14.27 -31.44
N HIS A 5 23.26 15.45 -30.94
CA HIS A 5 23.78 16.07 -29.73
C HIS A 5 23.40 15.20 -28.52
N PHE A 6 24.40 14.49 -27.99
CA PHE A 6 24.38 13.71 -26.75
C PHE A 6 24.09 14.66 -25.57
N ARG A 7 22.81 14.84 -25.23
CA ARG A 7 22.38 15.69 -24.12
C ARG A 7 22.45 14.92 -22.81
N GLN A 8 23.64 14.97 -22.23
CA GLN A 8 23.97 14.78 -20.81
C GLN A 8 22.79 15.11 -19.86
N GLN A 9 22.16 14.09 -19.26
CA GLN A 9 21.46 14.25 -17.99
C GLN A 9 22.46 13.93 -16.87
N ARG A 10 23.25 14.95 -16.50
CA ARG A 10 23.89 15.04 -15.19
C ARG A 10 23.20 16.19 -14.46
N GLN A 11 22.52 15.85 -13.36
CA GLN A 11 22.22 16.66 -12.17
C GLN A 11 21.01 16.02 -11.48
N GLY A 12 21.03 15.59 -10.23
CA GLY A 12 22.10 15.52 -9.25
C GLY A 12 21.70 14.44 -8.26
N ALA A 13 22.69 13.70 -7.77
CA ALA A 13 22.55 12.85 -6.61
C ALA A 13 22.22 13.76 -5.42
N ALA A 14 20.94 14.04 -5.21
CA ALA A 14 20.46 14.52 -3.93
C ALA A 14 20.72 13.37 -2.96
N SER A 15 21.80 13.54 -2.20
CA SER A 15 22.13 12.81 -1.00
C SER A 15 20.92 12.77 -0.08
N HIS A 16 20.05 11.77 -0.27
CA HIS A 16 19.17 11.28 0.77
C HIS A 16 20.11 10.68 1.82
N LEU A 17 20.56 11.50 2.77
CA LEU A 17 20.92 11.00 4.08
C LEU A 17 19.68 10.29 4.60
N ALA A 18 19.59 9.00 4.32
CA ALA A 18 18.56 8.12 4.84
C ALA A 18 18.77 8.10 6.34
N VAL A 19 18.08 9.01 7.04
CA VAL A 19 17.85 8.91 8.47
C VAL A 19 17.15 7.57 8.64
N THR A 20 17.94 6.55 8.97
CA THR A 20 17.44 5.21 9.22
C THR A 20 16.62 5.35 10.49
N MET A 21 15.30 5.42 10.36
CA MET A 21 14.38 5.45 11.48
C MET A 21 14.48 4.10 12.19
N GLY A 22 15.54 3.93 12.98
CA GLY A 22 15.67 2.88 13.95
C GLY A 22 14.63 3.07 15.05
N ARG A 23 14.74 2.31 16.12
CA ARG A 23 13.78 2.39 17.21
C ARG A 23 13.81 3.78 17.84
N MET A 24 12.66 4.46 17.89
CA MET A 24 12.50 5.82 18.43
C MET A 24 13.10 6.00 19.84
N HIS A 25 13.02 4.97 20.68
CA HIS A 25 13.48 5.01 22.07
C HIS A 25 14.67 4.07 22.36
N SER A 26 15.37 3.57 21.34
CA SER A 26 16.56 2.72 21.58
C SER A 26 17.58 2.81 20.46
N LYS A 27 18.84 2.52 20.77
CA LYS A 27 20.00 2.71 19.88
C LYS A 27 20.08 1.72 18.71
N GLY A 28 19.11 0.82 18.56
CA GLY A 28 19.11 -0.24 17.54
C GLY A 28 18.71 0.27 16.15
N LYS A 29 19.47 -0.13 15.12
CA LYS A 29 19.32 0.27 13.70
C LYS A 29 18.67 -0.82 12.85
N GLY A 30 17.61 -1.46 13.35
CA GLY A 30 16.88 -2.48 12.58
C GLY A 30 16.17 -1.88 11.36
N ILE A 31 16.21 -2.58 10.22
CA ILE A 31 15.66 -2.11 8.93
C ILE A 31 14.46 -2.93 8.41
N SER A 32 13.95 -3.87 9.20
CA SER A 32 12.87 -4.77 8.77
C SER A 32 11.57 -4.00 8.52
N ALA A 33 11.13 -3.98 7.27
CA ALA A 33 9.87 -3.35 6.84
C ALA A 33 9.21 -4.18 5.73
N SER A 34 7.91 -4.02 5.57
CA SER A 34 7.16 -4.65 4.48
C SER A 34 7.55 -4.02 3.13
N ALA A 35 7.91 -4.84 2.15
CA ALA A 35 8.17 -4.40 0.78
C ALA A 35 6.94 -4.66 -0.11
N PRO A 36 6.19 -3.64 -0.53
CA PRO A 36 5.04 -3.83 -1.40
C PRO A 36 5.49 -4.26 -2.82
N PRO A 37 4.67 -5.07 -3.53
CA PRO A 37 4.99 -5.46 -4.90
C PRO A 37 5.03 -4.26 -5.85
N TYR A 38 5.91 -4.31 -6.85
CA TYR A 38 6.05 -3.25 -7.85
C TYR A 38 4.77 -3.08 -8.68
N LYS A 39 4.22 -4.20 -9.17
CA LYS A 39 2.97 -4.20 -9.93
C LYS A 39 1.80 -3.92 -8.98
N ARG A 40 1.05 -2.86 -9.30
CA ARG A 40 -0.13 -2.45 -8.53
C ARG A 40 -1.45 -2.98 -9.07
N THR A 41 -1.42 -3.62 -10.25
CA THR A 41 -2.58 -4.27 -10.87
C THR A 41 -2.98 -5.50 -10.08
N PRO A 42 -4.29 -5.77 -9.93
CA PRO A 42 -4.74 -7.00 -9.32
C PRO A 42 -4.29 -8.18 -10.19
N PRO A 43 -3.79 -9.26 -9.58
CA PRO A 43 -3.37 -10.44 -10.31
C PRO A 43 -4.59 -11.22 -10.85
N SER A 44 -4.43 -11.89 -12.00
CA SER A 44 -5.56 -12.51 -12.74
C SER A 44 -6.30 -13.62 -12.02
N TRP A 45 -5.67 -14.26 -11.03
CA TRP A 45 -6.29 -15.27 -10.16
C TRP A 45 -7.32 -14.70 -9.17
N LEU A 46 -7.35 -13.37 -8.99
CA LEU A 46 -8.20 -12.70 -8.02
C LEU A 46 -9.51 -12.32 -8.70
N LYS A 47 -10.53 -13.18 -8.56
CA LYS A 47 -11.86 -12.97 -9.16
C LYS A 47 -12.83 -12.16 -8.29
N ILE A 48 -12.36 -11.65 -7.15
CA ILE A 48 -13.17 -10.86 -6.23
C ILE A 48 -13.43 -9.47 -6.83
N SER A 49 -14.68 -9.03 -6.85
CA SER A 49 -15.04 -7.69 -7.31
C SER A 49 -14.68 -6.63 -6.27
N SER A 50 -14.49 -5.38 -6.70
CA SER A 50 -14.24 -4.28 -5.78
C SER A 50 -15.40 -4.04 -4.79
N GLN A 51 -16.64 -4.33 -5.20
CA GLN A 51 -17.83 -4.20 -4.36
C GLN A 51 -17.84 -5.23 -3.22
N ASP A 52 -17.48 -6.48 -3.52
CA ASP A 52 -17.40 -7.53 -2.49
C ASP A 52 -16.35 -7.20 -1.42
N VAL A 53 -15.22 -6.58 -1.83
CA VAL A 53 -14.19 -6.12 -0.90
C VAL A 53 -14.74 -5.03 0.02
N GLU A 54 -15.47 -4.06 -0.52
CA GLU A 54 -16.07 -2.98 0.27
C GLU A 54 -17.10 -3.50 1.28
N GLU A 55 -17.95 -4.44 0.87
CA GLU A 55 -18.88 -5.10 1.77
C GLU A 55 -18.18 -5.84 2.90
N ASN A 56 -17.13 -6.61 2.59
CA ASN A 56 -16.37 -7.33 3.60
C ASN A 56 -15.71 -6.37 4.60
N ILE A 57 -15.14 -5.27 4.10
CA ILE A 57 -14.58 -4.21 4.96
C ILE A 57 -15.66 -3.64 5.89
N CYS A 58 -16.86 -3.36 5.37
CA CYS A 58 -17.98 -2.83 6.17
C CYS A 58 -18.45 -3.85 7.23
N LYS A 59 -18.56 -5.14 6.87
CA LYS A 59 -18.91 -6.22 7.79
C LYS A 59 -17.89 -6.35 8.93
N PHE A 60 -16.60 -6.26 8.62
CA PHE A 60 -15.54 -6.33 9.63
C PHE A 60 -15.44 -5.06 10.50
N ALA A 61 -15.74 -3.90 9.93
CA ALA A 61 -15.79 -2.64 10.68
C ALA A 61 -16.96 -2.60 11.67
N LYS A 62 -18.14 -3.13 11.29
CA LYS A 62 -19.29 -3.28 12.21
C LYS A 62 -19.00 -4.23 13.37
N LYS A 63 -18.11 -5.20 13.17
CA LYS A 63 -17.61 -6.09 14.25
C LYS A 63 -16.60 -5.40 15.18
N GLY A 64 -16.24 -4.13 14.92
CA GLY A 64 -15.30 -3.36 15.74
C GLY A 64 -13.82 -3.61 15.44
N LEU A 65 -13.48 -4.27 14.33
CA LEU A 65 -12.09 -4.54 13.99
C LEU A 65 -11.37 -3.28 13.50
N LYS A 66 -10.13 -3.05 13.97
CA LYS A 66 -9.33 -1.91 13.50
C LYS A 66 -8.91 -2.11 12.04
N PRO A 67 -8.74 -1.02 11.25
CA PRO A 67 -8.35 -1.10 9.84
C PRO A 67 -7.07 -1.92 9.59
N SER A 68 -6.09 -1.89 10.50
CA SER A 68 -4.90 -2.74 10.38
C SER A 68 -5.18 -4.23 10.55
N GLN A 69 -6.16 -4.63 11.39
CA GLN A 69 -6.57 -6.03 11.51
C GLN A 69 -7.37 -6.47 10.28
N ILE A 70 -8.29 -5.63 9.80
CA ILE A 70 -9.07 -5.89 8.59
C ILE A 70 -8.14 -6.18 7.40
N GLY A 71 -7.10 -5.35 7.22
CA GLY A 71 -6.10 -5.57 6.17
C GLY A 71 -5.34 -6.89 6.29
N VAL A 72 -5.08 -7.38 7.51
CA VAL A 72 -4.42 -8.68 7.73
C VAL A 72 -5.35 -9.84 7.38
N ILE A 73 -6.62 -9.77 7.80
CA ILE A 73 -7.62 -10.81 7.51
C ILE A 73 -7.91 -10.92 6.00
N LEU A 74 -8.01 -9.77 5.30
CA LEU A 74 -8.19 -9.77 3.85
C LEU A 74 -6.97 -10.36 3.12
N ARG A 75 -5.77 -10.21 3.68
CA ARG A 75 -4.56 -10.79 3.10
C ARG A 75 -4.48 -12.29 3.32
N ASP A 76 -4.77 -12.73 4.54
CA ASP A 76 -4.63 -14.13 4.97
C ASP A 76 -5.76 -15.01 4.43
N SER A 77 -7.02 -14.59 4.65
CA SER A 77 -8.18 -15.42 4.33
C SER A 77 -8.71 -15.21 2.91
N HIS A 78 -8.57 -13.99 2.35
CA HIS A 78 -9.13 -13.65 1.02
C HIS A 78 -8.05 -13.52 -0.07
N GLY A 79 -6.77 -13.64 0.28
CA GLY A 79 -5.65 -13.54 -0.68
C GLY A 79 -5.44 -12.14 -1.28
N ILE A 80 -6.07 -11.09 -0.73
CA ILE A 80 -5.94 -9.73 -1.24
C ILE A 80 -4.68 -9.10 -0.64
N ALA A 81 -3.60 -9.09 -1.42
CA ALA A 81 -2.30 -8.54 -0.97
C ALA A 81 -2.38 -7.05 -0.61
N GLN A 82 -3.13 -6.26 -1.38
CA GLN A 82 -3.33 -4.82 -1.18
C GLN A 82 -4.75 -4.43 -1.57
N VAL A 83 -5.53 -3.90 -0.62
CA VAL A 83 -6.89 -3.37 -0.89
C VAL A 83 -6.87 -2.26 -1.94
N LYS A 84 -5.81 -1.44 -1.94
CA LYS A 84 -5.63 -0.36 -2.93
C LYS A 84 -5.54 -0.88 -4.37
N SER A 85 -5.03 -2.09 -4.59
CA SER A 85 -4.91 -2.66 -5.95
C SER A 85 -6.25 -3.05 -6.55
N VAL A 86 -7.23 -3.39 -5.71
CA VAL A 86 -8.56 -3.85 -6.15
C VAL A 86 -9.54 -2.68 -6.19
N THR A 87 -9.61 -1.91 -5.10
CA THR A 87 -10.63 -0.85 -4.92
C THR A 87 -10.10 0.54 -5.29
N GLY A 88 -8.79 0.72 -5.53
CA GLY A 88 -8.17 2.03 -5.76
C GLY A 88 -8.01 2.91 -4.51
N ASN A 89 -8.72 2.57 -3.42
CA ASN A 89 -8.78 3.32 -2.17
C ASN A 89 -8.15 2.56 -1.00
N LYS A 90 -7.71 3.30 0.02
CA LYS A 90 -7.25 2.71 1.30
C LYS A 90 -8.47 2.40 2.19
N ILE A 91 -8.33 1.41 3.08
CA ILE A 91 -9.37 0.98 4.03
C ILE A 91 -9.96 2.17 4.81
N LEU A 92 -9.10 3.03 5.37
CA LEU A 92 -9.54 4.24 6.09
C LEU A 92 -10.42 5.16 5.25
N ARG A 93 -10.12 5.27 3.95
CA ARG A 93 -10.85 6.14 3.02
C ARG A 93 -12.20 5.55 2.63
N ILE A 94 -12.29 4.22 2.52
CA ILE A 94 -13.55 3.49 2.28
C ILE A 94 -14.46 3.66 3.50
N LEU A 95 -13.94 3.44 4.70
CA LEU A 95 -14.70 3.61 5.94
C LEU A 95 -15.19 5.05 6.13
N GLY A 96 -14.35 6.07 5.89
CA GLY A 96 -14.76 7.47 6.01
C GLY A 96 -15.66 7.99 4.87
N ASN A 97 -15.82 7.25 3.77
CA ASN A 97 -16.73 7.62 2.68
C ASN A 97 -18.09 6.92 2.83
N THR A 98 -18.09 5.66 3.24
CA THR A 98 -19.30 4.83 3.39
C THR A 98 -19.94 4.99 4.77
N VAL A 99 -19.14 5.22 5.81
CA VAL A 99 -19.57 5.39 7.20
C VAL A 99 -19.26 6.83 7.62
N ARG A 100 -19.90 7.79 6.94
CA ARG A 100 -19.99 9.15 7.50
C ARG A 100 -21.08 9.11 8.56
N VAL A 101 -20.65 9.20 9.82
CA VAL A 101 -21.50 9.58 10.96
C VAL A 101 -21.70 11.08 10.91
#